data_AF-A0A5C8CWB5-F1
#
_entry.id   AF-A0A5C8CWB5-F1
#
_cell.length_a   1.000
_cell.length_b   1.000
_cell.length_c   1.000
_cell.angle_alpha   90.00
_cell.angle_beta   90.00
_cell.angle_gamma   90.00
#
_symmetry.space_group_name_H-M   'P 1'
#
loop_
_entity.id
_entity.type
_entity.pdbx_description
1 polymer ?
#
loop_
_entity_poly.entity_id
_entity_poly.type
_entity_poly.pdbx_seq_one_letter_code
_entity_poly.pdbx_strand_id
1 'polypeptide(L)'
;MEAFGLLFHGFAVLFTWKILALMMVGLVLGIFVGVLPGLGGPNGVAILLPLTFSMDPTSAIVMLSCIYWGALFGGAITSILFNIPGEAWSVATTFDGYPMAQQGKAAEALTAAFTSSFIGSLVAVMLITFLAPSIAGFALKFGPPEFFAVYLLTFCSFVGLGREAKHKTVISMALGLLLAGVGLDTVSGQLRMTFGSNDLLRGVNFLVAVIGLFGISEILLTMEERLALRGHAAGISLHVVLSVWKDLPKYWVTLVRSSFIGCWLGITPGGAIAASFMGYNLAKRFAKEPESFGKGRIEGVFAPETAAHASGTSALLPMLALGIPGSGTAAILLGGLMVWGLNPGPLLFVEHKD
;
A
#
# COMPACT_ATOMS: atom_id res chain seq x y z
N MET A 1 12.59 4.89 25.22
CA MET A 1 11.68 4.21 26.17
C MET A 1 10.21 4.59 25.92
N GLU A 2 9.91 5.84 25.55
CA GLU A 2 8.54 6.26 25.17
C GLU A 2 7.94 5.46 24.01
N ALA A 3 8.69 5.19 22.92
CA ALA A 3 8.19 4.44 21.77
C ALA A 3 7.68 3.02 22.12
N PHE A 4 8.32 2.35 23.08
CA PHE A 4 7.86 1.03 23.55
C PHE A 4 6.57 1.13 24.38
N GLY A 5 6.40 2.21 25.15
CA GLY A 5 5.18 2.49 25.89
C GLY A 5 3.99 2.78 24.97
N LEU A 6 4.20 3.62 23.94
CA LEU A 6 3.21 3.91 22.90
C LEU A 6 2.83 2.65 22.11
N LEU A 7 3.81 1.81 21.77
CA LEU A 7 3.55 0.50 21.14
C LEU A 7 2.67 -0.39 22.02
N PHE A 8 2.98 -0.50 23.32
CA PHE A 8 2.20 -1.32 24.24
C PHE A 8 0.76 -0.81 24.37
N HIS A 9 0.58 0.51 24.45
CA HIS A 9 -0.76 1.13 24.44
C HIS A 9 -1.51 0.80 23.14
N GLY A 10 -0.87 0.96 21.98
CA GLY A 10 -1.45 0.60 20.69
C GLY A 10 -1.90 -0.86 20.64
N PHE A 11 -1.08 -1.80 21.10
CA PHE A 11 -1.50 -3.21 21.20
C PHE A 11 -2.69 -3.39 22.15
N ALA A 12 -2.72 -2.72 23.31
CA ALA A 12 -3.85 -2.81 24.23
C ALA A 12 -5.16 -2.34 23.58
N VAL A 13 -5.11 -1.27 22.79
CA VAL A 13 -6.25 -0.78 22.00
C VAL A 13 -6.68 -1.83 20.95
N LEU A 14 -5.73 -2.40 20.21
CA LEU A 14 -6.01 -3.43 19.19
C LEU A 14 -6.64 -4.70 19.77
N PHE A 15 -6.33 -5.08 21.01
CA PHE A 15 -6.91 -6.25 21.68
C PHE A 15 -8.34 -6.03 22.22
N THR A 16 -8.92 -4.84 22.04
CA THR A 16 -10.32 -4.63 22.39
C THR A 16 -11.25 -5.39 21.44
N TRP A 17 -12.34 -5.95 21.97
CA TRP A 17 -13.27 -6.78 21.19
C TRP A 17 -13.84 -6.06 19.96
N LYS A 18 -14.16 -4.76 20.12
CA LYS A 18 -14.66 -3.91 19.03
C LYS A 18 -13.66 -3.84 17.88
N ILE A 19 -12.39 -3.58 18.18
CA ILE A 19 -11.36 -3.41 17.15
C ILE A 19 -11.00 -4.75 16.51
N LEU A 20 -10.92 -5.84 17.29
CA LEU A 20 -10.73 -7.19 16.72
C LEU A 20 -11.84 -7.57 15.73
N ALA A 21 -13.11 -7.28 16.05
CA ALA A 21 -14.21 -7.52 15.13
C ALA A 21 -14.08 -6.70 13.85
N LEU A 22 -13.71 -5.42 13.95
CA LEU A 22 -13.47 -4.56 12.80
C LEU A 22 -12.27 -5.01 11.95
N MET A 23 -11.20 -5.49 12.59
CA MET A 23 -10.04 -6.05 11.89
C MET A 23 -10.45 -7.27 11.06
N MET A 24 -11.26 -8.16 11.64
CA MET A 24 -11.77 -9.35 10.93
C MET A 24 -12.66 -8.96 9.74
N VAL A 25 -13.60 -8.04 9.95
CA VAL A 25 -14.46 -7.54 8.86
C VAL A 25 -13.63 -6.87 7.77
N GLY A 26 -12.70 -5.99 8.14
CA GLY A 26 -11.82 -5.30 7.22
C GLY A 26 -10.95 -6.26 6.41
N LEU A 27 -10.35 -7.27 7.06
CA LEU A 27 -9.57 -8.30 6.38
C LEU A 27 -10.40 -9.10 5.38
N VAL A 28 -11.60 -9.54 5.77
CA VAL A 28 -12.50 -10.31 4.89
C VAL A 28 -12.91 -9.47 3.68
N LEU A 29 -13.36 -8.23 3.90
CA LEU A 29 -13.73 -7.32 2.82
C LEU A 29 -12.54 -7.03 1.90
N GLY A 30 -11.36 -6.78 2.48
CA GLY A 30 -10.13 -6.60 1.74
C GLY A 30 -9.82 -7.78 0.83
N ILE A 31 -9.85 -9.01 1.38
CA ILE A 31 -9.60 -10.24 0.60
C ILE A 31 -10.61 -10.37 -0.53
N PHE A 32 -11.90 -10.14 -0.27
CA PHE A 32 -12.93 -10.18 -1.32
C PHE A 32 -12.61 -9.22 -2.46
N VAL A 33 -12.22 -7.98 -2.14
CA VAL A 33 -11.87 -7.01 -3.18
C VAL A 33 -10.58 -7.40 -3.90
N GLY A 34 -9.55 -7.85 -3.18
CA GLY A 34 -8.27 -8.22 -3.78
C GLY A 34 -8.33 -9.46 -4.68
N VAL A 35 -9.27 -10.37 -4.44
CA VAL A 35 -9.47 -11.56 -5.29
C VAL A 35 -10.21 -11.22 -6.58
N LEU A 36 -10.89 -10.08 -6.65
CA LEU A 36 -11.50 -9.63 -7.89
C LEU A 36 -10.40 -9.05 -8.81
N PRO A 37 -10.18 -9.62 -10.00
CA PRO A 37 -9.20 -9.08 -10.93
C PRO A 37 -9.56 -7.64 -11.32
N GLY A 38 -8.55 -6.81 -11.58
CA GLY A 38 -8.75 -5.42 -12.01
C GLY A 38 -8.97 -4.41 -10.88
N LEU A 39 -9.52 -4.85 -9.74
CA LEU A 39 -9.87 -3.95 -8.63
C LEU A 39 -8.66 -3.45 -7.81
N GLY A 40 -7.61 -4.26 -7.66
CA GLY A 40 -6.39 -3.86 -6.94
C GLY A 40 -6.61 -3.37 -5.49
N GLY A 41 -5.51 -2.96 -4.85
CA GLY A 41 -5.49 -2.39 -3.50
C GLY A 41 -6.02 -0.95 -3.41
N PRO A 42 -5.56 0.00 -4.26
CA PRO A 42 -6.06 1.37 -4.24
C PRO A 42 -7.59 1.45 -4.41
N ASN A 43 -8.18 0.78 -5.41
CA ASN A 43 -9.60 0.95 -5.68
C ASN A 43 -10.43 0.27 -4.58
N GLY A 44 -9.97 -0.87 -4.05
CA GLY A 44 -10.63 -1.51 -2.90
C GLY A 44 -10.67 -0.66 -1.64
N VAL A 45 -9.56 0.02 -1.30
CA VAL A 45 -9.54 0.97 -0.20
C VAL A 45 -10.46 2.16 -0.50
N ALA A 46 -10.44 2.70 -1.73
CA ALA A 46 -11.30 3.83 -2.11
C ALA A 46 -12.80 3.52 -2.04
N ILE A 47 -13.23 2.34 -2.49
CA ILE A 47 -14.63 1.91 -2.51
C ILE A 47 -15.15 1.70 -1.08
N LEU A 48 -14.30 1.19 -0.19
CA LEU A 48 -14.68 0.88 1.18
C LEU A 48 -14.42 2.04 2.15
N LEU A 49 -13.68 3.07 1.73
CA LEU A 49 -13.42 4.30 2.49
C LEU A 49 -14.70 4.88 3.12
N PRO A 50 -15.85 4.98 2.40
CA PRO A 50 -17.06 5.56 2.96
C PRO A 50 -17.67 4.83 4.15
N LEU A 51 -17.38 3.53 4.30
CA LEU A 51 -17.87 2.75 5.45
C LEU A 51 -17.25 3.20 6.77
N THR A 52 -16.15 3.96 6.71
CA THR A 52 -15.38 4.39 7.89
C THR A 52 -15.62 5.83 8.32
N PHE A 53 -16.43 6.61 7.60
CA PHE A 53 -16.64 8.04 7.93
C PHE A 53 -17.49 8.27 9.18
N SER A 54 -18.33 7.31 9.55
CA SER A 54 -19.10 7.35 10.80
C SER A 54 -18.35 6.77 11.99
N MET A 55 -17.13 6.26 11.79
CA MET A 55 -16.32 5.62 12.82
C MET A 55 -15.41 6.63 13.51
N ASP A 56 -15.00 6.31 14.74
CA ASP A 56 -13.89 7.01 15.37
C ASP A 56 -12.58 6.81 14.58
N PRO A 57 -11.64 7.78 14.59
CA PRO A 57 -10.44 7.74 13.77
C PRO A 57 -9.63 6.45 13.94
N THR A 58 -9.48 5.97 15.18
CA THR A 58 -8.75 4.73 15.48
C THR A 58 -9.40 3.53 14.80
N SER A 59 -10.72 3.35 14.96
CA SER A 59 -11.47 2.26 14.32
C SER A 59 -11.40 2.34 12.79
N ALA A 60 -11.51 3.55 12.22
CA ALA A 60 -11.43 3.78 10.78
C ALA A 60 -10.06 3.40 10.21
N ILE A 61 -8.98 3.86 10.84
CA ILE A 61 -7.60 3.57 10.43
C ILE A 61 -7.33 2.06 10.49
N VAL A 62 -7.75 1.40 11.57
CA VAL A 62 -7.55 -0.05 11.72
C VAL A 62 -8.31 -0.81 10.65
N MET A 63 -9.59 -0.48 10.42
CA MET A 63 -10.41 -1.16 9.42
C MET A 63 -9.83 -0.99 8.00
N LEU A 64 -9.43 0.22 7.61
CA LEU A 64 -8.85 0.47 6.28
C LEU A 64 -7.48 -0.12 6.10
N SER A 65 -6.67 -0.15 7.16
CA SER A 65 -5.41 -0.90 7.16
C SER A 65 -5.68 -2.38 6.89
N CYS A 66 -6.66 -2.98 7.58
CA CYS A 66 -7.05 -4.36 7.36
C CYS A 66 -7.62 -4.62 5.96
N ILE A 67 -8.41 -3.70 5.41
CA ILE A 67 -8.88 -3.76 4.02
C ILE A 67 -7.72 -3.72 3.05
N TYR A 68 -6.79 -2.78 3.23
CA TYR A 68 -5.61 -2.65 2.39
C TYR A 68 -4.78 -3.93 2.40
N TRP A 69 -4.45 -4.43 3.59
CA TRP A 69 -3.69 -5.67 3.76
C TRP A 69 -4.41 -6.89 3.19
N GLY A 70 -5.73 -6.98 3.40
CA GLY A 70 -6.56 -8.04 2.81
C GLY A 70 -6.58 -7.98 1.28
N ALA A 71 -6.66 -6.78 0.69
CA ALA A 71 -6.69 -6.59 -0.76
C ALA A 71 -5.35 -6.96 -1.41
N LEU A 72 -4.23 -6.54 -0.80
CA LEU A 72 -2.90 -6.97 -1.26
C LEU A 72 -2.76 -8.50 -1.24
N PHE A 73 -3.25 -9.13 -0.19
CA PHE A 73 -3.26 -10.58 -0.05
C PHE A 73 -4.12 -11.26 -1.11
N GLY A 74 -5.33 -10.73 -1.36
CA GLY A 74 -6.20 -11.22 -2.44
C GLY A 74 -5.52 -11.15 -3.81
N GLY A 75 -4.75 -10.10 -4.06
CA GLY A 75 -3.95 -9.93 -5.28
C GLY A 75 -2.88 -11.01 -5.46
N ALA A 76 -2.27 -11.49 -4.38
CA ALA A 76 -1.31 -12.61 -4.44
C ALA A 76 -2.01 -13.93 -4.80
N ILE A 77 -3.24 -14.15 -4.33
CA ILE A 77 -4.04 -15.34 -4.67
C ILE A 77 -4.32 -15.39 -6.18
N THR A 78 -4.80 -14.28 -6.75
CA THR A 78 -5.11 -14.19 -8.20
C THR A 78 -3.85 -14.33 -9.06
N SER A 79 -2.75 -13.72 -8.61
CA SER A 79 -1.42 -13.85 -9.24
C SER A 79 -0.96 -15.29 -9.32
N ILE A 80 -1.04 -16.03 -8.21
CA ILE A 80 -0.50 -17.40 -8.08
C ILE A 80 -1.41 -18.43 -8.73
N LEU A 81 -2.73 -18.33 -8.58
CA LEU A 81 -3.65 -19.38 -9.04
C LEU A 81 -4.14 -19.18 -10.48
N PHE A 82 -4.22 -17.94 -10.93
CA PHE A 82 -4.82 -17.57 -12.22
C PHE A 82 -3.85 -16.90 -13.18
N ASN A 83 -2.62 -16.56 -12.76
CA ASN A 83 -1.67 -15.74 -13.53
C ASN A 83 -2.26 -14.37 -13.92
N ILE A 84 -3.17 -13.84 -13.11
CA ILE A 84 -3.79 -12.53 -13.32
C ILE A 84 -3.34 -11.67 -12.14
N PRO A 85 -2.25 -10.90 -12.29
CA PRO A 85 -1.74 -10.09 -11.19
C PRO A 85 -2.73 -8.98 -10.87
N GLY A 86 -3.24 -8.96 -9.64
CA GLY A 86 -4.11 -7.89 -9.15
C GLY A 86 -3.38 -6.56 -8.96
N GLU A 87 -2.05 -6.60 -8.88
CA GLU A 87 -1.19 -5.43 -8.72
C GLU A 87 0.04 -5.50 -9.62
N ALA A 88 0.49 -4.34 -10.10
CA ALA A 88 1.60 -4.26 -11.03
C ALA A 88 2.94 -4.80 -10.47
N TRP A 89 3.11 -4.81 -9.14
CA TRP A 89 4.28 -5.39 -8.49
C TRP A 89 4.18 -6.90 -8.29
N SER A 90 2.98 -7.49 -8.27
CA SER A 90 2.79 -8.95 -8.13
C SER A 90 3.08 -9.71 -9.42
N VAL A 91 3.33 -9.01 -10.53
CA VAL A 91 3.79 -9.61 -11.80
C VAL A 91 5.06 -10.46 -11.58
N ALA A 92 6.02 -10.00 -10.77
CA ALA A 92 7.23 -10.78 -10.53
C ALA A 92 6.93 -12.08 -9.74
N THR A 93 5.91 -12.05 -8.88
CA THR A 93 5.42 -13.23 -8.14
C THR A 93 4.83 -14.28 -9.09
N THR A 94 4.20 -13.87 -10.19
CA THR A 94 3.61 -14.84 -11.13
C THR A 94 4.67 -15.67 -11.85
N PHE A 95 5.89 -15.16 -12.01
CA PHE A 95 6.98 -15.86 -12.70
C PHE A 95 7.29 -17.22 -12.09
N ASP A 96 7.21 -17.36 -10.77
CA ASP A 96 7.44 -18.64 -10.08
C ASP A 96 6.19 -19.15 -9.35
N GLY A 97 5.34 -18.26 -8.83
CA GLY A 97 4.12 -18.64 -8.12
C GLY A 97 3.12 -19.39 -8.99
N TYR A 98 2.88 -18.93 -10.22
CA TYR A 98 1.95 -19.61 -11.13
C TYR A 98 2.47 -20.97 -11.61
N PRO A 99 3.74 -21.12 -12.04
CA PRO A 99 4.32 -22.44 -12.29
C PRO A 99 4.27 -23.40 -11.09
N MET A 100 4.46 -22.91 -9.86
CA MET A 100 4.27 -23.74 -8.65
C MET A 100 2.82 -24.23 -8.55
N ALA A 101 1.84 -23.37 -8.80
CA ALA A 101 0.43 -23.76 -8.79
C ALA A 101 0.10 -24.82 -9.86
N GLN A 102 0.63 -24.66 -11.09
CA GLN A 102 0.51 -25.64 -12.17
C GLN A 102 1.12 -27.01 -11.81
N GLN A 103 2.16 -27.04 -10.98
CA GLN A 103 2.80 -28.26 -10.48
C GLN A 103 2.08 -28.89 -9.27
N GLY A 104 0.91 -28.40 -8.89
CA GLY A 104 0.18 -28.86 -7.70
C GLY A 104 0.75 -28.34 -6.38
N LYS A 105 1.70 -27.40 -6.42
CA LYS A 105 2.32 -26.76 -5.23
C LYS A 105 1.69 -25.40 -4.92
N ALA A 106 0.43 -25.21 -5.28
CA ALA A 106 -0.30 -23.95 -5.05
C ALA A 106 -0.31 -23.54 -3.57
N ALA A 107 -0.55 -24.49 -2.66
CA ALA A 107 -0.53 -24.22 -1.22
C ALA A 107 0.85 -23.79 -0.71
N GLU A 108 1.93 -24.35 -1.27
CA GLU A 108 3.30 -23.97 -0.95
C GLU A 108 3.59 -22.54 -1.42
N ALA A 109 3.21 -22.20 -2.65
CA ALA A 109 3.36 -20.86 -3.21
C ALA A 109 2.57 -19.79 -2.44
N LEU A 110 1.31 -20.08 -2.11
CA LEU A 110 0.47 -19.18 -1.31
C LEU A 110 1.06 -18.98 0.10
N THR A 111 1.46 -20.07 0.76
CA THR A 111 2.10 -19.98 2.09
C THR A 111 3.39 -19.17 2.03
N ALA A 112 4.21 -19.39 1.00
CA ALA A 112 5.44 -18.65 0.78
C ALA A 112 5.13 -17.16 0.66
N ALA A 113 4.24 -16.79 -0.28
CA ALA A 113 3.81 -15.42 -0.51
C ALA A 113 3.37 -14.75 0.79
N PHE A 114 2.41 -15.34 1.51
CA PHE A 114 1.87 -14.77 2.75
C PHE A 114 2.93 -14.59 3.83
N THR A 115 3.82 -15.57 3.98
CA THR A 115 4.90 -15.52 4.97
C THR A 115 5.93 -14.45 4.58
N SER A 116 6.34 -14.35 3.31
CA SER A 116 7.24 -13.29 2.84
C SER A 116 6.65 -11.90 2.98
N SER A 117 5.37 -11.73 2.62
CA SER A 117 4.66 -10.45 2.71
C SER A 117 4.59 -10.01 4.17
N PHE A 118 4.22 -10.91 5.08
CA PHE A 118 4.21 -10.62 6.52
C PHE A 118 5.59 -10.18 7.02
N ILE A 119 6.67 -10.89 6.67
CA ILE A 119 8.03 -10.56 7.11
C ILE A 119 8.48 -9.20 6.55
N GLY A 120 8.25 -8.95 5.26
CA GLY A 120 8.60 -7.67 4.63
C GLY A 120 7.89 -6.50 5.27
N SER A 121 6.58 -6.66 5.51
CA SER A 121 5.73 -5.67 6.16
C SER A 121 6.14 -5.43 7.61
N LEU A 122 6.40 -6.50 8.36
CA LEU A 122 6.83 -6.40 9.75
C LEU A 122 8.14 -5.62 9.88
N VAL A 123 9.13 -5.93 9.02
CA VAL A 123 10.40 -5.20 9.00
C VAL A 123 10.19 -3.72 8.67
N ALA A 124 9.33 -3.41 7.69
CA ALA A 124 9.02 -2.05 7.32
C ALA A 124 8.23 -1.30 8.41
N VAL A 125 7.25 -1.92 9.07
CA VAL A 125 6.54 -1.35 10.23
C VAL A 125 7.54 -1.02 11.33
N MET A 126 8.41 -1.94 11.67
CA MET A 126 9.45 -1.70 12.69
C MET A 126 10.33 -0.51 12.28
N LEU A 127 10.78 -0.45 11.03
CA LEU A 127 11.55 0.68 10.52
C LEU A 127 10.78 2.00 10.67
N ILE A 128 9.50 2.04 10.28
CA ILE A 128 8.67 3.23 10.39
C ILE A 128 8.50 3.65 11.84
N THR A 129 8.17 2.71 12.73
CA THR A 129 7.95 3.00 14.15
C THR A 129 9.15 3.68 14.80
N PHE A 130 10.38 3.27 14.44
CA PHE A 130 11.59 3.86 15.01
C PHE A 130 12.09 5.09 14.23
N LEU A 131 11.90 5.14 12.91
CA LEU A 131 12.46 6.18 12.06
C LEU A 131 11.52 7.38 11.88
N ALA A 132 10.20 7.17 11.92
CA ALA A 132 9.20 8.22 11.72
C ALA A 132 9.34 9.39 12.72
N PRO A 133 9.51 9.17 14.03
CA PRO A 133 9.69 10.28 14.98
C PRO A 133 10.93 11.12 14.67
N SER A 134 12.02 10.48 14.22
CA SER A 134 13.27 11.17 13.86
C SER A 134 13.11 12.01 12.60
N ILE A 135 12.42 11.48 11.59
CA ILE A 135 12.13 12.20 10.34
C ILE A 135 11.16 13.36 10.60
N ALA A 136 10.10 13.14 11.37
CA ALA A 136 9.16 14.20 11.75
C ALA A 136 9.88 15.34 12.49
N GLY A 137 10.77 15.02 13.44
CA GLY A 137 11.60 16.01 14.13
C GLY A 137 12.53 16.81 13.22
N PHE A 138 13.04 16.19 12.15
CA PHE A 138 13.82 16.89 11.13
C PHE A 138 12.94 17.79 10.25
N ALA A 139 11.77 17.29 9.85
CA ALA A 139 10.83 18.01 9.00
C ALA A 139 10.17 19.21 9.69
N LEU A 140 10.08 19.22 11.02
CA LEU A 140 9.66 20.40 11.80
C LEU A 140 10.61 21.61 11.61
N LYS A 141 11.83 21.39 11.13
CA LYS A 141 12.79 22.47 10.85
C LYS A 141 12.63 23.06 9.45
N PHE A 142 11.75 22.50 8.62
CA PHE A 142 11.56 22.95 7.25
C PHE A 142 10.74 24.24 7.22
N GLY A 143 11.17 25.17 6.37
CA GLY A 143 10.41 26.36 6.03
C GLY A 143 9.60 26.17 4.74
N PRO A 144 8.89 27.22 4.29
CA PRO A 144 8.14 27.18 3.04
C PRO A 144 8.95 26.75 1.80
N PRO A 145 10.22 27.19 1.60
CA PRO A 145 11.02 26.77 0.45
C PRO A 145 11.32 25.26 0.46
N GLU A 146 11.62 24.70 1.63
CA GLU A 146 11.91 23.27 1.77
C GLU A 146 10.65 22.44 1.47
N PHE A 147 9.49 22.80 2.04
CA PHE A 147 8.23 22.12 1.72
C PHE A 147 7.90 22.22 0.23
N PHE A 148 8.08 23.38 -0.39
CA PHE A 148 7.92 23.54 -1.84
C PHE A 148 8.82 22.59 -2.63
N ALA A 149 10.11 22.50 -2.27
CA ALA A 149 11.06 21.62 -2.93
C ALA A 149 10.68 20.15 -2.79
N VAL A 150 10.24 19.73 -1.61
CA VAL A 150 9.80 18.34 -1.37
C VAL A 150 8.55 18.04 -2.19
N TYR A 151 7.51 18.88 -2.17
CA TYR A 151 6.31 18.69 -2.99
C TYR A 151 6.62 18.66 -4.48
N LEU A 152 7.49 19.56 -4.96
CA LEU A 152 7.93 19.58 -6.35
C LEU A 152 8.65 18.28 -6.72
N LEU A 153 9.56 17.81 -5.87
CA LEU A 153 10.26 16.54 -6.08
C LEU A 153 9.28 15.35 -6.10
N THR A 154 8.25 15.36 -5.26
CA THR A 154 7.18 14.35 -5.29
C THR A 154 6.45 14.34 -6.61
N PHE A 155 6.00 15.51 -7.10
CA PHE A 155 5.32 15.59 -8.40
C PHE A 155 6.24 15.15 -9.54
N CYS A 156 7.51 15.57 -9.53
CA CYS A 156 8.50 15.10 -10.49
C CYS A 156 8.69 13.57 -10.42
N SER A 157 8.67 13.00 -9.21
CA SER A 157 8.79 11.56 -9.00
C SER A 157 7.60 10.79 -9.58
N PHE A 158 6.37 11.27 -9.40
CA PHE A 158 5.20 10.65 -10.02
C PHE A 158 5.28 10.63 -11.55
N VAL A 159 5.80 11.70 -12.16
CA VAL A 159 5.99 11.77 -13.62
C VAL A 159 7.18 10.93 -14.11
N GLY A 160 8.26 10.89 -13.33
CA GLY A 160 9.52 10.25 -13.71
C GLY A 160 9.54 8.74 -13.50
N LEU A 161 8.83 8.25 -12.48
CA LEU A 161 8.94 6.87 -11.99
C LEU A 161 7.63 6.07 -12.20
N GLY A 162 6.54 6.73 -12.57
CA GLY A 162 5.31 6.07 -13.00
C GLY A 162 5.48 5.33 -14.34
N ARG A 163 4.83 4.17 -14.46
CA ARG A 163 4.73 3.42 -15.73
C ARG A 163 3.67 4.00 -16.69
N GLU A 164 2.75 4.79 -16.16
CA GLU A 164 1.70 5.45 -16.91
C GLU A 164 2.26 6.46 -17.93
N ALA A 165 1.46 6.76 -18.94
CA ALA A 165 1.85 7.76 -19.93
C ALA A 165 2.06 9.12 -19.25
N LYS A 166 3.31 9.62 -19.28
CA LYS A 166 3.73 10.84 -18.56
C LYS A 166 2.78 12.03 -18.74
N HIS A 167 2.25 12.21 -19.96
CA HIS A 167 1.30 13.29 -20.25
C HIS A 167 -0.01 13.14 -19.49
N LYS A 168 -0.54 11.92 -19.32
CA LYS A 168 -1.75 11.67 -18.52
C LYS A 168 -1.51 12.03 -17.06
N THR A 169 -0.37 11.60 -16.49
CA THR A 169 0.02 11.94 -15.12
C THR A 169 0.08 13.46 -14.91
N VAL A 170 0.75 14.19 -15.81
CA VAL A 170 0.86 15.65 -15.72
C VAL A 170 -0.51 16.33 -15.82
N ILE A 171 -1.36 15.90 -16.75
CA ILE A 171 -2.73 16.45 -16.91
C ILE A 171 -3.56 16.19 -15.65
N SER A 172 -3.55 14.96 -15.13
CA SER A 172 -4.28 14.60 -13.91
C SER A 172 -3.79 15.39 -12.68
N MET A 173 -2.47 15.57 -12.52
CA MET A 173 -1.92 16.39 -11.43
C MET A 173 -2.33 17.86 -11.58
N ALA A 174 -2.25 18.42 -12.79
CA ALA A 174 -2.65 19.80 -13.04
C ALA A 174 -4.14 20.01 -12.76
N LEU A 175 -5.01 19.09 -13.18
CA LEU A 175 -6.44 19.12 -12.86
C LEU A 175 -6.67 19.02 -11.35
N GLY A 176 -5.98 18.12 -10.66
CA GLY A 176 -6.08 18.00 -9.20
C GLY A 176 -5.67 19.29 -8.47
N LEU A 177 -4.56 19.92 -8.88
CA LEU A 177 -4.09 21.19 -8.32
C LEU A 177 -5.07 22.34 -8.60
N LEU A 178 -5.68 22.39 -9.78
CA LEU A 178 -6.71 23.38 -10.11
C LEU A 178 -7.94 23.20 -9.22
N LEU A 179 -8.42 21.97 -9.02
CA LEU A 179 -9.56 21.67 -8.16
C LEU A 179 -9.28 21.96 -6.68
N ALA A 180 -8.06 21.65 -6.21
CA ALA A 180 -7.62 21.94 -4.84
C ALA A 180 -7.46 23.45 -4.59
N GLY A 181 -7.23 24.25 -5.64
CA GLY A 181 -7.13 25.71 -5.55
C GLY A 181 -8.47 26.43 -5.41
N VAL A 182 -9.61 25.73 -5.54
CA VAL A 182 -10.95 26.31 -5.42
C VAL A 182 -11.32 26.49 -3.94
N GLY A 183 -11.72 27.70 -3.55
CA GLY A 183 -12.24 28.02 -2.22
C GLY A 183 -11.38 29.00 -1.44
N LEU A 184 -11.47 28.95 -0.12
CA LEU A 184 -10.69 29.77 0.80
C LEU A 184 -9.26 29.20 0.95
N ASP A 185 -8.25 30.00 0.63
CA ASP A 185 -6.86 29.64 0.91
C ASP A 185 -6.59 29.70 2.42
N THR A 186 -6.19 28.57 3.01
CA THR A 186 -5.90 28.44 4.44
C THR A 186 -4.66 29.21 4.88
N VAL A 187 -3.75 29.53 3.95
CA VAL A 187 -2.52 30.27 4.25
C VAL A 187 -2.73 31.78 4.15
N SER A 188 -3.28 32.27 3.04
CA SER A 188 -3.46 33.72 2.81
C SER A 188 -4.83 34.27 3.19
N GLY A 189 -5.83 33.41 3.46
CA GLY A 189 -7.21 33.81 3.70
C GLY A 189 -7.95 34.38 2.49
N GLN A 190 -7.35 34.33 1.29
CA GLN A 190 -7.94 34.85 0.06
C GLN A 190 -8.88 33.82 -0.58
N LEU A 191 -9.95 34.30 -1.20
CA LEU A 191 -10.85 33.46 -2.00
C LEU A 191 -10.27 33.26 -3.40
N ARG A 192 -10.18 32.00 -3.83
CA ARG A 192 -9.66 31.59 -5.14
C ARG A 192 -10.71 30.83 -5.91
N MET A 193 -10.92 31.21 -7.18
CA MET A 193 -11.77 30.48 -8.13
C MET A 193 -13.21 30.21 -7.63
N THR A 194 -13.77 31.08 -6.79
CA THR A 194 -15.12 30.94 -6.24
C THR A 194 -16.22 31.50 -7.14
N PHE A 195 -15.84 32.33 -8.14
CA PHE A 195 -16.74 32.92 -9.16
C PHE A 195 -18.03 33.54 -8.61
N GLY A 196 -18.02 34.03 -7.36
CA GLY A 196 -19.19 34.60 -6.68
C GLY A 196 -20.19 33.57 -6.12
N SER A 197 -19.92 32.28 -6.21
CA SER A 197 -20.75 31.21 -5.63
C SER A 197 -20.37 30.92 -4.18
N ASN A 198 -21.37 30.88 -3.30
CA ASN A 198 -21.19 30.51 -1.90
C ASN A 198 -20.83 29.03 -1.72
N ASP A 199 -21.27 28.16 -2.64
CA ASP A 199 -20.95 26.73 -2.57
C ASP A 199 -19.45 26.47 -2.82
N LEU A 200 -18.84 27.28 -3.70
CA LEU A 200 -17.42 27.19 -4.02
C LEU A 200 -16.52 27.75 -2.92
N LEU A 201 -17.05 28.48 -1.93
CA LEU A 201 -16.26 28.95 -0.78
C LEU A 201 -15.66 27.78 0.01
N ARG A 202 -16.38 26.65 0.07
CA ARG A 202 -15.93 25.43 0.76
C ARG A 202 -14.95 24.59 -0.08
N GLY A 203 -14.72 24.98 -1.33
CA GLY A 203 -13.91 24.23 -2.28
C GLY A 203 -14.55 22.91 -2.72
N VAL A 204 -13.79 22.12 -3.46
CA VAL A 204 -14.22 20.76 -3.86
C VAL A 204 -14.10 19.84 -2.66
N ASN A 205 -15.22 19.24 -2.25
CA ASN A 205 -15.22 18.29 -1.15
C ASN A 205 -14.41 17.05 -1.53
N PHE A 206 -13.30 16.82 -0.82
CA PHE A 206 -12.40 15.70 -1.05
C PHE A 206 -13.13 14.35 -1.04
N LEU A 207 -14.08 14.17 -0.13
CA LEU A 207 -14.90 12.96 0.00
C LEU A 207 -15.67 12.65 -1.27
N VAL A 208 -16.37 13.67 -1.78
CA VAL A 208 -17.21 13.56 -2.97
C VAL A 208 -16.35 13.30 -4.20
N ALA A 209 -15.19 13.97 -4.28
CA ALA A 209 -14.24 13.76 -5.36
C ALA A 209 -13.70 12.31 -5.37
N VAL A 210 -13.29 11.77 -4.23
CA VAL A 210 -12.78 10.39 -4.14
C VAL A 210 -13.87 9.38 -4.49
N ILE A 211 -15.08 9.52 -3.93
CA ILE A 211 -16.21 8.61 -4.23
C ILE A 211 -16.58 8.68 -5.71
N GLY A 212 -16.66 9.89 -6.27
CA GLY A 212 -17.02 10.09 -7.66
C GLY A 212 -15.95 9.58 -8.62
N LEU A 213 -14.67 9.91 -8.39
CA LEU A 213 -13.58 9.54 -9.28
C LEU A 213 -13.31 8.03 -9.23
N PHE A 214 -13.11 7.45 -8.04
CA PHE A 214 -12.75 6.04 -7.91
C PHE A 214 -13.97 5.11 -7.98
N GLY A 215 -15.08 5.46 -7.32
CA GLY A 215 -16.27 4.61 -7.29
C GLY A 215 -16.92 4.47 -8.67
N ILE A 216 -17.08 5.58 -9.40
CA ILE A 216 -17.70 5.55 -10.74
C ILE A 216 -16.73 4.96 -11.77
N SER A 217 -15.43 5.30 -11.74
CA SER A 217 -14.47 4.72 -12.68
C SER A 217 -14.44 3.20 -12.58
N GLU A 218 -14.48 2.68 -11.36
CA GLU A 218 -14.41 1.24 -11.16
C GLU A 218 -15.64 0.51 -11.69
N ILE A 219 -16.84 1.06 -11.45
CA ILE A 219 -18.08 0.49 -11.99
C ILE A 219 -18.00 0.41 -13.53
N LEU A 220 -17.51 1.48 -14.18
CA LEU A 220 -17.37 1.53 -15.63
C LEU A 220 -16.34 0.50 -16.15
N LEU A 221 -15.18 0.40 -15.50
CA LEU A 221 -14.13 -0.58 -15.87
C LEU A 221 -14.61 -2.03 -15.68
N THR A 222 -15.28 -2.31 -14.56
CA THR A 222 -15.83 -3.64 -14.27
C THR A 222 -16.88 -4.05 -15.31
N MET A 223 -17.66 -3.10 -15.84
CA MET A 223 -18.63 -3.38 -16.91
C MET A 223 -17.97 -3.74 -18.24
N GLU A 224 -16.73 -3.30 -18.48
CA GLU A 224 -15.97 -3.57 -19.70
C GLU A 224 -15.28 -4.96 -19.66
N GLU A 225 -14.89 -5.43 -18.48
CA GLU A 225 -14.16 -6.69 -18.32
C GLU A 225 -15.08 -7.93 -18.36
N ARG A 226 -15.03 -8.70 -19.45
CA ARG A 226 -15.54 -10.09 -19.49
C ARG A 226 -14.46 -11.06 -19.00
N LEU A 227 -14.46 -11.38 -17.71
CA LEU A 227 -13.48 -12.33 -17.16
C LEU A 227 -13.98 -13.79 -17.22
N ALA A 228 -13.25 -14.63 -17.95
CA ALA A 228 -13.35 -16.08 -17.86
C ALA A 228 -12.30 -16.59 -16.85
N LEU A 229 -12.72 -16.79 -15.60
CA LEU A 229 -11.87 -17.34 -14.54
C LEU A 229 -11.62 -18.84 -14.79
N ARG A 230 -10.41 -19.21 -15.22
CA ARG A 230 -9.90 -20.59 -15.23
C ARG A 230 -8.76 -20.71 -14.23
N GLY A 231 -9.08 -21.10 -13.00
CA GLY A 231 -8.12 -21.23 -11.91
C GLY A 231 -7.78 -22.66 -11.56
N HIS A 232 -6.67 -22.82 -10.85
CA HIS A 232 -6.31 -24.08 -10.20
C HIS A 232 -6.95 -24.14 -8.81
N ALA A 233 -7.57 -25.26 -8.47
CA ALA A 233 -8.08 -25.49 -7.12
C ALA A 233 -6.89 -25.65 -6.16
N ALA A 234 -6.88 -24.88 -5.08
CA ALA A 234 -5.87 -24.97 -4.03
C ALA A 234 -6.54 -25.30 -2.69
N GLY A 235 -6.18 -26.43 -2.09
CA GLY A 235 -6.48 -26.74 -0.70
C GLY A 235 -5.25 -26.44 0.16
N ILE A 236 -5.32 -25.45 1.05
CA ILE A 236 -4.25 -25.22 2.02
C ILE A 236 -4.40 -26.23 3.15
N SER A 237 -3.39 -27.07 3.35
CA SER A 237 -3.29 -27.97 4.49
C SER A 237 -2.29 -27.43 5.51
N LEU A 238 -2.59 -27.60 6.80
CA LEU A 238 -1.68 -27.20 7.89
C LEU A 238 -0.29 -27.85 7.76
N HIS A 239 -0.22 -29.05 7.18
CA HIS A 239 1.04 -29.75 6.96
C HIS A 239 1.97 -28.99 6.00
N VAL A 240 1.43 -28.44 4.91
CA VAL A 240 2.19 -27.64 3.94
C VAL A 240 2.66 -26.33 4.57
N VAL A 241 1.82 -25.71 5.41
CA VAL A 241 2.20 -24.48 6.11
C VAL A 241 3.42 -24.72 7.01
N LEU A 242 3.35 -25.78 7.83
CA LEU A 242 4.43 -26.15 8.74
C LEU A 242 5.71 -26.57 8.00
N SER A 243 5.61 -27.22 6.84
CA SER A 243 6.78 -27.59 6.05
C SER A 243 7.49 -26.37 5.47
N VAL A 244 6.74 -25.40 4.93
CA VAL A 244 7.30 -24.14 4.43
C VAL A 244 7.97 -23.36 5.57
N TRP A 245 7.33 -23.29 6.75
CA TRP A 245 7.92 -22.60 7.90
C TRP A 245 9.17 -23.27 8.44
N LYS A 246 9.25 -24.61 8.39
CA LYS A 246 10.46 -25.35 8.75
C LYS A 246 11.62 -25.03 7.81
N ASP A 247 11.34 -24.77 6.53
CA ASP A 247 12.33 -24.45 5.52
C ASP A 247 12.65 -22.95 5.43
N LEU A 248 11.83 -22.09 6.03
CA LEU A 248 11.98 -20.63 6.06
C LEU A 248 13.37 -20.15 6.48
N PRO A 249 14.03 -20.73 7.52
CA PRO A 249 15.38 -20.31 7.90
C PRO A 249 16.42 -20.49 6.80
N LYS A 250 16.20 -21.35 5.79
CA LYS A 250 17.11 -21.50 4.65
C LYS A 250 17.14 -20.25 3.77
N TYR A 251 16.05 -19.47 3.77
CA TYR A 251 15.85 -18.31 2.92
C TYR A 251 16.07 -16.97 3.64
N TRP A 252 16.59 -16.99 4.87
CA TRP A 252 16.74 -15.79 5.71
C TRP A 252 17.52 -14.66 5.02
N VAL A 253 18.58 -14.99 4.27
CA VAL A 253 19.37 -13.99 3.52
C VAL A 253 18.52 -13.31 2.45
N THR A 254 17.69 -14.08 1.74
CA THR A 254 16.79 -13.56 0.70
C THR A 254 15.74 -12.66 1.32
N LEU A 255 15.13 -13.08 2.44
CA LEU A 255 14.12 -12.29 3.16
C LEU A 255 14.71 -10.97 3.67
N VAL A 256 15.84 -11.01 4.39
CA VAL A 256 16.48 -9.79 4.93
C VAL A 256 16.89 -8.84 3.81
N ARG A 257 17.52 -9.35 2.75
CA ARG A 257 17.93 -8.53 1.60
C ARG A 257 16.72 -7.90 0.91
N SER A 258 15.68 -8.69 0.63
CA SER A 258 14.46 -8.19 0.01
C SER A 258 13.75 -7.16 0.88
N SER A 259 13.69 -7.35 2.19
CA SER A 259 13.12 -6.36 3.11
C SER A 259 13.89 -5.05 3.06
N PHE A 260 15.23 -5.09 3.03
CA PHE A 260 16.05 -3.88 2.93
C PHE A 260 15.86 -3.15 1.60
N ILE A 261 15.85 -3.89 0.48
CA ILE A 261 15.55 -3.34 -0.86
C ILE A 261 14.17 -2.67 -0.85
N GLY A 262 13.17 -3.37 -0.33
CA GLY A 262 11.81 -2.87 -0.26
C GLY A 262 11.72 -1.60 0.59
N CYS A 263 12.24 -1.62 1.81
CA CYS A 263 12.28 -0.44 2.68
C CYS A 263 12.96 0.75 2.01
N TRP A 264 14.11 0.53 1.37
CA TRP A 264 14.84 1.59 0.68
C TRP A 264 14.02 2.17 -0.48
N LEU A 265 13.44 1.32 -1.33
CA LEU A 265 12.66 1.73 -2.49
C LEU A 265 11.24 2.20 -2.18
N GLY A 266 10.73 1.97 -0.97
CA GLY A 266 9.48 2.58 -0.50
C GLY A 266 9.69 3.96 0.12
N ILE A 267 10.80 4.18 0.83
CA ILE A 267 11.14 5.51 1.37
C ILE A 267 11.59 6.44 0.23
N THR A 268 12.44 5.93 -0.66
CA THR A 268 12.81 6.63 -1.89
C THR A 268 11.72 6.46 -2.94
N PRO A 269 11.59 7.34 -3.93
CA PRO A 269 10.48 7.27 -4.89
C PRO A 269 10.55 6.11 -5.92
N GLY A 270 11.24 5.00 -5.61
CA GLY A 270 11.38 3.84 -6.51
C GLY A 270 10.13 2.96 -6.64
N GLY A 271 9.28 2.93 -5.61
CA GLY A 271 7.98 2.24 -5.62
C GLY A 271 8.05 0.71 -5.54
N ALA A 272 6.91 0.10 -5.21
CA ALA A 272 6.79 -1.34 -4.97
C ALA A 272 7.09 -2.19 -6.20
N ILE A 273 6.86 -1.68 -7.41
CA ILE A 273 7.17 -2.38 -8.67
C ILE A 273 8.68 -2.56 -8.80
N ALA A 274 9.46 -1.48 -8.69
CA ALA A 274 10.91 -1.58 -8.78
C ALA A 274 11.47 -2.49 -7.68
N ALA A 275 10.90 -2.41 -6.45
CA ALA A 275 11.29 -3.27 -5.35
C ALA A 275 11.06 -4.75 -5.64
N SER A 276 9.88 -5.10 -6.14
CA SER A 276 9.52 -6.47 -6.50
C SER A 276 10.47 -7.07 -7.56
N PHE A 277 10.67 -6.35 -8.67
CA PHE A 277 11.57 -6.79 -9.74
C PHE A 277 13.03 -6.83 -9.29
N MET A 278 13.49 -5.87 -8.48
CA MET A 278 14.85 -5.84 -7.95
C MET A 278 15.08 -6.99 -6.97
N GLY A 279 14.12 -7.27 -6.09
CA GLY A 279 14.13 -8.43 -5.18
C GLY A 279 14.24 -9.74 -5.95
N TYR A 280 13.41 -9.94 -6.96
CA TYR A 280 13.44 -11.11 -7.85
C TYR A 280 14.80 -11.27 -8.55
N ASN A 281 15.28 -10.20 -9.20
CA ASN A 281 16.53 -10.24 -9.97
C ASN A 281 17.75 -10.50 -9.09
N LEU A 282 17.82 -9.90 -7.89
CA LEU A 282 18.90 -10.17 -6.96
C LEU A 282 18.82 -11.58 -6.38
N ALA A 283 17.62 -12.09 -6.09
CA ALA A 283 17.47 -13.50 -5.70
C ALA A 283 17.98 -14.45 -6.79
N LYS A 284 17.60 -14.22 -8.04
CA LYS A 284 18.11 -14.99 -9.19
C LYS A 284 19.62 -14.90 -9.34
N ARG A 285 20.19 -13.70 -9.20
CA ARG A 285 21.64 -13.46 -9.35
C ARG A 285 22.48 -14.17 -8.29
N PHE A 286 21.99 -14.23 -7.05
CA PHE A 286 22.72 -14.83 -5.93
C PHE A 286 22.35 -16.30 -5.67
N ALA A 287 21.39 -16.85 -6.41
CA ALA A 287 21.02 -18.25 -6.28
C ALA A 287 22.10 -19.17 -6.85
N LYS A 288 22.26 -20.33 -6.21
CA LYS A 288 23.16 -21.38 -6.71
C LYS A 288 22.73 -21.94 -8.06
N GLU A 289 21.43 -21.91 -8.35
CA GLU A 289 20.83 -22.42 -9.59
C GLU A 289 19.88 -21.39 -10.22
N PRO A 290 20.41 -20.37 -10.92
CA PRO A 290 19.61 -19.29 -11.50
C PRO A 290 18.62 -19.75 -12.57
N GLU A 291 18.85 -20.89 -13.21
CA GLU A 291 18.01 -21.44 -14.28
C GLU A 291 16.69 -22.06 -13.80
N SER A 292 16.54 -22.22 -12.49
CA SER A 292 15.31 -22.71 -11.86
C SER A 292 14.27 -21.60 -11.62
N PHE A 293 14.67 -20.33 -11.70
CA PHE A 293 13.76 -19.18 -11.64
C PHE A 293 12.89 -19.13 -12.91
N GLY A 294 11.60 -18.85 -12.75
CA GLY A 294 10.60 -18.91 -13.81
C GLY A 294 10.01 -20.31 -14.02
N LYS A 295 10.45 -21.31 -13.25
CA LYS A 295 10.03 -22.72 -13.34
C LYS A 295 9.37 -23.22 -12.06
N GLY A 296 9.06 -22.33 -11.12
CA GLY A 296 8.37 -22.68 -9.87
C GLY A 296 9.30 -22.80 -8.66
N ARG A 297 10.31 -21.94 -8.58
CA ARG A 297 11.21 -21.86 -7.42
C ARG A 297 10.61 -20.97 -6.33
N ILE A 298 10.49 -21.50 -5.11
CA ILE A 298 9.91 -20.77 -3.97
C ILE A 298 10.65 -19.45 -3.63
N GLU A 299 11.98 -19.38 -3.85
CA GLU A 299 12.73 -18.12 -3.69
C GLU A 299 12.26 -17.02 -4.65
N GLY A 300 11.76 -17.40 -5.82
CA GLY A 300 11.14 -16.50 -6.80
C GLY A 300 9.77 -15.97 -6.36
N VAL A 301 9.19 -16.51 -5.29
CA VAL A 301 7.99 -15.97 -4.61
C VAL A 301 8.41 -15.15 -3.39
N PHE A 302 9.27 -15.70 -2.52
CA PHE A 302 9.71 -15.02 -1.30
C PHE A 302 10.35 -13.66 -1.59
N ALA A 303 11.24 -13.59 -2.59
CA ALA A 303 12.02 -12.39 -2.84
C ALA A 303 11.19 -11.18 -3.33
N PRO A 304 10.35 -11.30 -4.39
CA PRO A 304 9.53 -10.18 -4.84
C PRO A 304 8.45 -9.80 -3.82
N GLU A 305 7.78 -10.77 -3.17
CA GLU A 305 6.72 -10.47 -2.20
C GLU A 305 7.26 -9.73 -0.96
N THR A 306 8.39 -10.18 -0.40
CA THR A 306 9.00 -9.47 0.73
C THR A 306 9.40 -8.04 0.34
N ALA A 307 9.98 -7.84 -0.84
CA ALA A 307 10.42 -6.52 -1.29
C ALA A 307 9.24 -5.58 -1.60
N ALA A 308 8.20 -6.09 -2.28
CA ALA A 308 7.02 -5.33 -2.65
C ALA A 308 6.26 -4.84 -1.40
N HIS A 309 6.03 -5.74 -0.44
CA HIS A 309 5.30 -5.40 0.79
C HIS A 309 6.10 -4.55 1.76
N ALA A 310 7.41 -4.76 1.86
CA ALA A 310 8.28 -3.85 2.59
C ALA A 310 8.27 -2.44 1.96
N SER A 311 8.28 -2.34 0.63
CA SER A 311 8.18 -1.06 -0.09
C SER A 311 6.83 -0.38 0.08
N GLY A 312 5.71 -1.11 -0.10
CA GLY A 312 4.36 -0.57 0.09
C GLY A 312 4.15 -0.06 1.52
N THR A 313 4.64 -0.79 2.52
CA THR A 313 4.56 -0.36 3.93
C THR A 313 5.44 0.86 4.19
N SER A 314 6.71 0.82 3.79
CA SER A 314 7.66 1.93 4.01
C SER A 314 7.31 3.20 3.23
N ALA A 315 6.52 3.09 2.15
CA ALA A 315 5.94 4.24 1.45
C ALA A 315 4.91 5.03 2.29
N LEU A 316 4.45 4.48 3.43
CA LEU A 316 3.67 5.23 4.42
C LEU A 316 4.56 6.17 5.25
N LEU A 317 5.88 5.96 5.29
CA LEU A 317 6.79 6.81 6.07
C LEU A 317 6.77 8.27 5.60
N PRO A 318 6.98 8.59 4.30
CA PRO A 318 6.92 9.98 3.84
C PRO A 318 5.50 10.55 3.94
N MET A 319 4.48 9.69 3.84
CA MET A 319 3.08 10.09 3.98
C MET A 319 2.79 10.58 5.39
N LEU A 320 3.15 9.79 6.41
CA LEU A 320 2.90 10.13 7.80
C LEU A 320 3.80 11.28 8.26
N ALA A 321 5.09 11.26 7.90
CA ALA A 321 6.07 12.23 8.39
C ALA A 321 6.07 13.56 7.64
N LEU A 322 5.78 13.57 6.34
CA LEU A 322 5.85 14.77 5.50
C LEU A 322 4.50 15.16 4.87
N GLY A 323 3.46 14.35 5.04
CA GLY A 323 2.16 14.56 4.38
C GLY A 323 2.18 14.18 2.89
N ILE A 324 3.17 13.39 2.46
CA ILE A 324 3.45 13.13 1.04
C ILE A 324 3.27 11.65 0.73
N PRO A 325 2.22 11.26 -0.02
CA PRO A 325 1.96 9.86 -0.29
C PRO A 325 3.00 9.27 -1.25
N GLY A 326 3.61 8.14 -0.87
CA GLY A 326 4.56 7.42 -1.72
C GLY A 326 3.91 6.49 -2.77
N SER A 327 2.59 6.30 -2.72
CA SER A 327 1.82 5.44 -3.62
C SER A 327 0.38 5.93 -3.77
N GLY A 328 -0.34 5.42 -4.79
CA GLY A 328 -1.77 5.74 -4.98
C GLY A 328 -2.64 5.33 -3.79
N THR A 329 -2.39 4.16 -3.19
CA THR A 329 -3.11 3.73 -1.99
C THR A 329 -2.80 4.62 -0.78
N ALA A 330 -1.53 5.01 -0.61
CA ALA A 330 -1.14 5.97 0.43
C ALA A 330 -1.87 7.30 0.24
N ALA A 331 -2.07 7.78 -0.99
CA ALA A 331 -2.82 9.02 -1.24
C ALA A 331 -4.29 8.92 -0.80
N ILE A 332 -4.93 7.76 -1.01
CA ILE A 332 -6.31 7.52 -0.56
C ILE A 332 -6.37 7.45 0.98
N LEU A 333 -5.42 6.76 1.61
CA LEU A 333 -5.33 6.68 3.07
C LEU A 333 -5.05 8.06 3.70
N LEU A 334 -4.15 8.85 3.12
CA LEU A 334 -3.89 10.24 3.50
C LEU A 334 -5.19 11.06 3.48
N GLY A 335 -5.96 10.91 2.39
CA GLY A 335 -7.27 11.50 2.25
C GLY A 335 -8.25 11.11 3.34
N GLY A 336 -8.32 9.82 3.67
CA GLY A 336 -9.11 9.32 4.79
C GLY A 336 -8.70 9.95 6.12
N LEU A 337 -7.39 10.00 6.41
CA LEU A 337 -6.86 10.62 7.62
C LEU A 337 -7.32 12.07 7.77
N MET A 338 -7.26 12.85 6.68
CA MET A 338 -7.72 14.25 6.69
C MET A 338 -9.22 14.37 6.96
N VAL A 339 -10.03 13.43 6.48
CA VAL A 339 -11.49 13.39 6.77
C VAL A 339 -11.77 13.14 8.25
N TRP A 340 -10.94 12.33 8.93
CA TRP A 340 -11.04 12.11 10.38
C TRP A 340 -10.35 13.21 11.22
N GLY A 341 -9.93 14.32 10.60
CA GLY A 341 -9.30 15.44 11.28
C GLY A 341 -7.82 15.24 11.59
N LEU A 342 -7.20 14.16 11.09
CA LEU A 342 -5.76 13.93 11.22
C LEU A 342 -5.05 14.53 10.01
N ASN A 343 -4.23 15.54 10.23
CA ASN A 343 -3.43 16.18 9.18
C ASN A 343 -2.03 15.56 9.15
N PRO A 344 -1.72 14.63 8.21
CA PRO A 344 -0.44 13.95 8.19
C PRO A 344 0.68 14.92 7.80
N GLY A 345 1.86 14.73 8.38
CA GLY A 345 2.95 15.69 8.32
C GLY A 345 3.70 15.79 9.65
N PRO A 346 4.66 16.72 9.77
CA PRO A 346 5.55 16.77 10.93
C PRO A 346 4.80 17.06 12.23
N LEU A 347 3.67 17.76 12.13
CA LEU A 347 2.80 18.11 13.26
C LEU A 347 1.92 16.95 13.73
N LEU A 348 1.65 15.94 12.89
CA LEU A 348 0.82 14.79 13.27
C LEU A 348 1.36 14.12 14.54
N PHE A 349 2.67 13.88 14.58
CA PHE A 349 3.35 13.23 15.71
C PHE A 349 3.52 14.14 16.95
N VAL A 350 3.26 15.45 16.81
CA VAL A 350 3.36 16.42 17.90
C VAL A 350 1.98 16.66 18.52
N GLU A 351 0.96 16.85 17.68
CA GLU A 351 -0.40 17.21 18.08
C GLU A 351 -1.27 16.00 18.44
N HIS A 352 -1.00 14.83 17.83
CA HIS A 352 -1.78 13.61 18.02
C HIS A 352 -0.85 12.47 18.50
N LYS A 353 -0.47 12.53 19.79
CA LYS A 353 0.45 11.56 20.40
C LYS A 353 -0.22 10.25 20.84
N ASP A 354 -1.55 10.26 20.99
CA ASP A 354 -2.37 9.17 21.54
C ASP A 354 -2.93 8.23 20.48
#